data_AF-A0A1B8WIB2-F1
#
_entry.id   AF-A0A1B8WIB2-F1
#
_cell.length_a   1.000
_cell.length_b   1.000
_cell.length_c   1.000
_cell.angle_alpha   90.00
_cell.angle_beta   90.00
_cell.angle_gamma   90.00
#
_symmetry.space_group_name_H-M   'P 1'
#
loop_
_entity.id
_entity.type
_entity.pdbx_description
1 polymer ?
#
loop_
_entity_poly.entity_id
_entity_poly.type
_entity_poly.pdbx_seq_one_letter_code
_entity_poly.pdbx_strand_id
1 'polypeptide(L)'
;MPVTAQVTEAAPEAPYLGFKLEFTPSQILEVLHESEKQVNPKVDPKRAMFVSKLDSSLLDAVLRLARLLDNPKNIPVLAPLFTKEILYCVLEGENGSILEQIVMEGSSIFQIREVIEHIMTHYDGH
;
A
#
# COMPACT_ATOMS: atom_id res chain seq x y z
N MET A 1 -4.41 -16.70 -7.91
CA MET A 1 -5.42 -17.49 -7.17
C MET A 1 -6.81 -16.94 -7.49
N PRO A 2 -7.85 -17.76 -7.71
CA PRO A 2 -9.21 -17.27 -7.84
C PRO A 2 -9.80 -16.96 -6.46
N VAL A 3 -10.30 -15.74 -6.26
CA VAL A 3 -11.01 -15.32 -5.04
C VAL A 3 -12.47 -15.18 -5.38
N THR A 4 -13.34 -15.83 -4.61
CA THR A 4 -14.79 -15.64 -4.69
C THR A 4 -15.23 -14.84 -3.47
N ALA A 5 -15.61 -13.59 -3.68
CA ALA A 5 -16.27 -12.76 -2.68
C ALA A 5 -17.74 -12.62 -3.06
N GLN A 6 -18.65 -12.87 -2.11
CA GLN A 6 -20.08 -12.71 -2.30
C GLN A 6 -20.59 -11.63 -1.36
N VAL A 7 -21.26 -10.63 -1.91
CA VAL A 7 -21.96 -9.61 -1.12
C VAL A 7 -23.37 -10.13 -0.86
N THR A 8 -23.70 -10.40 0.41
CA THR A 8 -24.98 -11.03 0.79
C THR A 8 -26.07 -10.02 1.18
N GLU A 9 -25.69 -8.77 1.48
CA GLU A 9 -26.60 -7.76 2.05
C GLU A 9 -26.94 -6.62 1.10
N ALA A 10 -26.37 -6.59 -0.12
CA ALA A 10 -26.66 -5.53 -1.07
C ALA A 10 -28.11 -5.60 -1.54
N ALA A 11 -28.82 -4.47 -1.44
CA ALA A 11 -30.17 -4.28 -1.96
C ALA A 11 -30.21 -3.01 -2.82
N PRO A 12 -31.20 -2.82 -3.72
CA PRO A 12 -31.37 -1.55 -4.43
C PRO A 12 -31.45 -0.33 -3.49
N GLU A 13 -31.99 -0.53 -2.29
CA GLU A 13 -32.11 0.48 -1.23
C GLU A 13 -30.83 0.64 -0.40
N ALA A 14 -29.89 -0.30 -0.50
CA ALA A 14 -28.60 -0.32 0.18
C ALA A 14 -27.51 -0.84 -0.76
N PRO A 15 -27.10 -0.05 -1.77
CA PRO A 15 -26.14 -0.49 -2.77
C PRO A 15 -24.76 -0.73 -2.14
N TYR A 16 -24.10 -1.79 -2.58
CA TYR A 16 -22.72 -2.08 -2.16
C TYR A 16 -21.72 -1.30 -3.00
N LEU A 17 -20.86 -0.53 -2.33
CA LEU A 17 -19.74 0.17 -2.95
C LEU A 17 -18.44 -0.53 -2.57
N GLY A 18 -17.73 -1.02 -3.58
CA GLY A 18 -16.38 -1.56 -3.44
C GLY A 18 -15.33 -0.53 -3.84
N PHE A 19 -14.23 -0.50 -3.08
CA PHE A 19 -13.03 0.27 -3.41
C PHE A 19 -11.86 -0.69 -3.56
N LYS A 20 -11.11 -0.57 -4.66
CA LYS A 20 -9.88 -1.32 -4.91
C LYS A 20 -8.76 -0.32 -5.14
N LEU A 21 -7.73 -0.40 -4.30
CA LEU A 21 -6.47 0.30 -4.48
C LEU A 21 -5.40 -0.69 -4.91
N GLU A 22 -4.70 -0.38 -5.98
CA GLU A 22 -3.53 -1.11 -6.42
C GLU A 22 -2.29 -0.25 -6.15
N PHE A 23 -1.21 -0.89 -5.71
CA PHE A 23 0.06 -0.24 -5.42
C PHE A 23 1.21 -1.14 -5.83
N THR A 24 2.37 -0.54 -6.07
CA THR A 24 3.58 -1.25 -6.49
C THR A 24 4.48 -1.59 -5.30
N PRO A 25 5.36 -2.60 -5.43
CA PRO A 25 6.42 -2.84 -4.43
C PRO A 25 7.28 -1.61 -4.14
N SER A 26 7.54 -0.76 -5.15
CA SER A 26 8.32 0.47 -4.98
C SER A 26 7.62 1.49 -4.09
N GLN A 27 6.29 1.62 -4.15
CA GLN A 27 5.54 2.51 -3.26
C GLN A 27 5.59 2.03 -1.80
N ILE A 28 5.61 0.71 -1.58
CA ILE A 28 5.76 0.15 -0.23
C ILE A 28 7.17 0.42 0.30
N LEU A 29 8.20 0.21 -0.52
CA LEU A 29 9.61 0.51 -0.19
C LEU A 29 9.82 1.97 0.19
N GLU A 30 9.26 2.89 -0.60
CA GLU A 30 9.33 4.33 -0.33
C GLU A 30 8.81 4.67 1.08
N VAL A 31 7.67 4.10 1.47
CA VAL A 31 7.08 4.34 2.81
C VAL A 31 7.92 3.69 3.92
N LEU A 32 8.43 2.47 3.70
CA LEU A 32 9.31 1.81 4.66
C LEU A 32 10.59 2.59 4.91
N HIS A 33 11.19 3.14 3.85
CA HIS A 33 12.39 3.96 3.95
C HIS A 33 12.14 5.24 4.74
N GLU A 34 11.06 5.95 4.45
CA GLU A 34 10.72 7.21 5.14
C GLU A 34 10.25 7.04 6.58
N SER A 35 9.72 5.87 6.93
CA SER A 35 9.31 5.55 8.30
C SER A 35 10.46 5.04 9.18
N GLU A 36 11.69 4.96 8.64
CA GLU A 36 12.87 4.37 9.29
C GLU A 36 12.61 2.94 9.80
N LYS A 37 11.61 2.25 9.23
CA LYS A 37 11.17 0.95 9.71
C LYS A 37 12.07 -0.14 9.17
N GLN A 38 12.71 -0.87 10.09
CA GLN A 38 13.51 -2.03 9.71
C GLN A 38 12.59 -3.20 9.36
N VAL A 39 12.64 -3.64 8.11
CA VAL A 39 11.92 -4.85 7.68
C VAL A 39 12.48 -6.05 8.44
N ASN A 40 11.61 -6.80 9.11
CA ASN A 40 12.05 -7.99 9.83
C ASN A 40 12.09 -9.20 8.88
N PRO A 41 13.25 -9.82 8.63
CA PRO A 41 13.35 -10.95 7.70
C PRO A 41 12.69 -12.24 8.23
N LYS A 42 12.23 -12.28 9.49
CA LYS A 42 11.62 -13.46 10.11
C LYS A 42 10.09 -13.47 10.07
N VAL A 43 9.49 -13.14 8.92
CA VAL A 43 8.05 -13.34 8.74
C VAL A 43 7.84 -14.66 8.00
N ASP A 44 7.25 -15.64 8.67
CA ASP A 44 6.84 -16.93 8.12
C ASP A 44 5.86 -16.67 6.95
N PRO A 45 6.00 -17.26 5.74
CA PRO A 45 5.18 -16.95 4.58
C PRO A 45 3.70 -17.13 4.93
N LYS A 46 2.99 -16.00 5.13
CA LYS A 46 1.56 -15.99 5.41
C LYS A 46 0.81 -15.66 4.14
N ARG A 47 -0.44 -16.11 4.11
CA ARG A 47 -1.38 -16.10 2.97
C ARG A 47 -1.31 -14.76 2.21
N ALA A 48 -1.27 -14.83 0.87
CA ALA A 48 -1.30 -13.67 -0.03
C ALA A 48 -2.60 -12.83 0.02
N MET A 49 -3.52 -13.16 0.92
CA MET A 49 -4.79 -12.47 1.14
C MET A 49 -5.15 -12.56 2.62
N PHE A 50 -5.58 -11.43 3.18
CA PHE A 50 -6.05 -11.31 4.55
C PHE A 50 -7.33 -10.46 4.60
N VAL A 51 -8.08 -10.60 5.68
CA VAL A 51 -9.27 -9.80 5.97
C VAL A 51 -9.09 -9.29 7.39
N SER A 52 -9.14 -7.97 7.54
CA SER A 52 -9.09 -7.32 8.84
C SER A 52 -10.18 -6.28 8.95
N LYS A 53 -10.51 -5.92 10.20
CA LYS A 53 -11.32 -4.74 10.45
C LYS A 53 -10.52 -3.51 10.04
N LEU A 54 -11.20 -2.56 9.41
CA LEU A 54 -10.65 -1.25 9.10
C LEU A 54 -10.63 -0.44 10.39
N ASP A 55 -9.47 0.06 10.81
CA ASP A 55 -9.41 1.09 11.85
C ASP A 55 -9.86 2.45 11.28
N SER A 56 -10.14 3.39 12.18
CA SER A 56 -10.63 4.71 11.80
C SER A 56 -9.63 5.52 10.98
N SER A 57 -8.32 5.38 11.25
CA SER A 57 -7.28 6.13 10.53
C SER A 57 -7.21 5.69 9.08
N LEU A 58 -7.22 4.39 8.84
CA LEU A 58 -7.21 3.82 7.49
C LEU A 58 -8.51 4.14 6.74
N LEU A 59 -9.66 4.08 7.41
CA LEU A 59 -10.94 4.50 6.82
C LEU A 59 -10.92 5.97 6.38
N ASP A 60 -10.45 6.87 7.25
CA ASP A 60 -10.41 8.31 6.95
C ASP A 60 -9.47 8.63 5.78
N ALA A 61 -8.33 7.93 5.69
CA ALA A 61 -7.41 8.07 4.56
C ALA A 61 -8.04 7.60 3.24
N VAL A 62 -8.70 6.44 3.24
CA VAL A 62 -9.42 5.92 2.05
C VAL A 62 -10.56 6.85 1.64
N LEU A 63 -11.33 7.38 2.59
CA LEU A 63 -12.41 8.32 2.30
C LEU A 63 -11.89 9.63 1.68
N ARG A 64 -10.76 10.15 2.17
CA ARG A 64 -10.13 11.34 1.57
C ARG A 64 -9.66 11.09 0.14
N LEU A 65 -9.11 9.92 -0.15
CA LEU A 65 -8.74 9.51 -1.50
C LEU A 65 -9.97 9.42 -2.41
N ALA A 66 -11.04 8.76 -1.96
CA ALA A 66 -12.27 8.62 -2.74
C ALA A 66 -12.93 9.99 -3.04
N ARG A 67 -12.92 10.92 -2.08
CA ARG A 67 -13.46 12.29 -2.25
C ARG A 67 -12.70 13.13 -3.28
N LEU A 68 -11.51 12.72 -3.71
CA LEU A 68 -10.83 13.42 -4.82
C LEU A 68 -11.61 13.33 -6.13
N LEU A 69 -12.53 12.36 -6.27
CA LEU A 69 -13.44 12.27 -7.41
C LEU A 69 -14.39 13.48 -7.51
N ASP A 70 -14.71 14.13 -6.39
CA ASP A 70 -15.52 15.35 -6.36
C ASP A 70 -14.73 16.57 -6.89
N ASN A 71 -13.39 16.50 -6.86
CA ASN A 71 -12.52 17.57 -7.29
C ASN A 71 -11.28 17.06 -8.05
N PRO A 72 -11.43 16.61 -9.32
CA PRO A 72 -10.40 15.90 -10.04
C PRO A 72 -9.08 16.66 -10.26
N LYS A 73 -9.13 17.99 -10.26
CA LYS A 73 -7.92 18.85 -10.37
C LYS A 73 -6.94 18.66 -9.21
N ASN A 74 -7.40 18.14 -8.07
CA ASN A 74 -6.55 17.86 -6.92
C ASN A 74 -5.87 16.47 -7.01
N ILE A 75 -6.36 15.58 -7.88
CA ILE A 75 -5.87 14.19 -7.97
C ILE A 75 -4.36 14.10 -8.20
N PRO A 76 -3.75 14.84 -9.17
CA PRO A 76 -2.33 14.67 -9.46
C PRO A 76 -1.41 14.96 -8.27
N VAL A 77 -1.85 15.84 -7.35
CA VAL A 77 -1.06 16.25 -6.18
C VAL A 77 -1.44 15.43 -4.94
N LEU A 78 -2.73 15.26 -4.68
CA LEU A 78 -3.20 14.68 -3.41
C LEU A 78 -3.32 13.16 -3.44
N ALA A 79 -3.61 12.55 -4.59
CA ALA A 79 -3.78 11.09 -4.65
C ALA A 79 -2.49 10.33 -4.28
N PRO A 80 -1.27 10.73 -4.72
CA PRO A 80 -0.04 10.10 -4.28
C PRO A 80 0.16 10.21 -2.76
N LEU A 81 -0.14 11.37 -2.17
CA LEU A 81 0.01 11.61 -0.72
C LEU A 81 -0.95 10.75 0.10
N PHE A 82 -2.23 10.68 -0.27
CA PHE A 82 -3.21 9.85 0.44
C PHE A 82 -2.95 8.36 0.22
N THR A 83 -2.47 7.95 -0.96
CA THR A 83 -2.04 6.56 -1.19
C THR A 83 -0.87 6.19 -0.26
N LYS A 84 0.10 7.09 -0.11
CA LYS A 84 1.24 6.91 0.79
C LYS A 84 0.81 6.79 2.24
N GLU A 85 -0.12 7.63 2.66
CA GLU A 85 -0.71 7.56 4.00
C GLU A 85 -1.46 6.24 4.25
N ILE A 86 -2.24 5.76 3.28
CA ILE A 86 -2.92 4.46 3.36
C ILE A 86 -1.90 3.33 3.55
N LEU A 87 -0.81 3.33 2.76
CA LEU A 87 0.26 2.35 2.89
C LEU A 87 0.92 2.41 4.28
N TYR A 88 1.18 3.61 4.79
CA TYR A 88 1.71 3.80 6.14
C TYR A 88 0.77 3.26 7.22
N CYS A 89 -0.52 3.58 7.17
CA CYS A 89 -1.51 3.05 8.11
C CYS A 89 -1.58 1.52 8.08
N VAL A 90 -1.52 0.90 6.90
CA VAL A 90 -1.50 -0.56 6.76
C VAL A 90 -0.21 -1.16 7.33
N LEU A 91 0.93 -0.52 7.09
CA LEU A 91 2.23 -0.94 7.64
C LEU A 91 2.29 -0.87 9.17
N GLU A 92 1.63 0.11 9.77
CA GLU A 92 1.54 0.23 11.24
C GLU A 92 0.44 -0.63 11.85
N GLY A 93 -0.52 -1.09 11.04
CA GLY A 93 -1.61 -1.95 11.47
C GLY A 93 -1.24 -3.42 11.63
N GLU A 94 -2.23 -4.22 12.03
CA GLU A 94 -2.11 -5.67 12.30
C GLU A 94 -1.53 -6.48 11.12
N ASN A 95 -1.66 -5.97 9.89
CA ASN A 95 -1.24 -6.67 8.67
C ASN A 95 0.03 -6.08 8.04
N GLY A 96 0.74 -5.19 8.72
CA GLY A 96 1.93 -4.53 8.16
C GLY A 96 3.03 -5.50 7.73
N SER A 97 3.21 -6.59 8.47
CA SER A 97 4.20 -7.63 8.15
C SER A 97 3.95 -8.32 6.79
N ILE A 98 2.72 -8.29 6.27
CA ILE A 98 2.38 -8.86 4.97
C ILE A 98 2.83 -7.93 3.85
N LEU A 99 2.67 -6.62 4.03
CA LEU A 99 3.20 -5.62 3.09
C LEU A 99 4.73 -5.68 3.02
N GLU A 100 5.38 -5.83 4.18
CA GLU A 100 6.83 -6.09 4.27
C GLU A 100 7.23 -7.37 3.51
N GLN A 101 6.45 -8.46 3.64
CA GLN A 101 6.70 -9.71 2.89
C GLN A 101 6.56 -9.56 1.38
N ILE A 102 5.53 -8.84 0.89
CA ILE A 102 5.33 -8.63 -0.56
C ILE A 102 6.57 -7.98 -1.19
N VAL A 103 7.16 -7.02 -0.48
CA VAL A 103 8.41 -6.38 -0.90
C VAL A 103 9.57 -7.39 -0.86
N MET A 104 9.69 -8.16 0.23
CA MET A 104 10.77 -9.15 0.42
C MET A 104 10.72 -10.31 -0.60
N GLU A 105 9.54 -10.79 -0.98
CA GLU A 105 9.39 -11.85 -1.99
C GLU A 105 9.65 -11.34 -3.42
N GLY A 106 9.36 -10.06 -3.70
CA GLY A 106 9.76 -9.39 -4.94
C GLY A 106 11.21 -8.86 -4.94
N SER A 107 11.90 -8.91 -3.79
CA SER A 107 13.03 -8.03 -3.48
C SER A 107 14.33 -8.31 -4.23
N SER A 108 14.63 -9.55 -4.61
CA SER A 108 15.96 -9.82 -5.19
C SER A 108 16.22 -9.03 -6.48
N ILE A 109 15.16 -8.68 -7.22
CA ILE A 109 15.26 -7.89 -8.44
C ILE A 109 15.09 -6.38 -8.15
N PHE A 110 14.23 -6.02 -7.18
CA PHE A 110 13.96 -4.62 -6.84
C PHE A 110 15.06 -3.97 -5.97
N GLN A 111 15.62 -4.68 -4.98
CA GLN A 111 16.72 -4.16 -4.14
C GLN A 111 17.99 -3.91 -4.96
N ILE A 112 18.31 -4.79 -5.93
CA ILE A 112 19.44 -4.57 -6.84
C ILE A 112 19.21 -3.29 -7.66
N ARG A 113 17.98 -3.08 -8.16
CA ARG A 113 17.64 -1.90 -8.94
C ARG A 113 17.68 -0.62 -8.11
N GLU A 114 17.15 -0.64 -6.90
CA GLU A 114 17.16 0.52 -5.99
C GLU A 114 18.58 0.87 -5.54
N VAL A 115 19.42 -0.11 -5.22
CA VAL A 115 20.84 0.13 -4.91
C VAL A 115 21.57 0.69 -6.13
N ILE A 116 21.28 0.17 -7.34
CA ILE A 116 21.85 0.70 -8.59
C ILE A 116 21.39 2.15 -8.85
N GLU A 117 20.10 2.46 -8.68
CA GLU A 117 19.56 3.81 -8.83
C GLU A 117 20.10 4.77 -7.75
N HIS A 118 20.24 4.30 -6.51
CA HIS A 118 20.83 5.07 -5.41
C HIS A 118 22.32 5.34 -5.64
N ILE A 119 23.08 4.36 -6.12
CA ILE A 119 24.48 4.56 -6.53
C ILE A 119 24.53 5.56 -7.67
N MET A 120 23.75 5.38 -8.75
CA MET A 120 23.79 6.27 -9.91
C MET A 120 23.35 7.71 -9.60
N THR A 121 22.41 7.92 -8.67
CA THR A 121 21.98 9.26 -8.25
C THR A 121 22.96 9.95 -7.29
N HIS A 122 23.84 9.18 -6.61
CA HIS A 122 24.86 9.69 -5.71
C HIS A 122 26.29 9.61 -6.27
N TYR A 123 26.48 9.13 -7.50
CA TYR A 123 27.77 9.07 -8.20
C TYR A 123 27.92 10.19 -9.23
N ASP A 124 27.60 11.42 -8.83
CA ASP A 124 28.10 12.64 -9.47
C ASP A 124 29.13 13.28 -8.53
N GLY A 125 30.38 12.81 -8.62
CA GLY A 125 31.49 13.49 -7.93
C GLY A 125 32.66 12.60 -7.52
N HIS A 126 33.42 12.09 -8.49
CA HIS A 126 34.88 12.07 -8.44
C HIS A 126 35.47 12.17 -9.85
#